data_AF-A0A662CC74-F1
#
_entry.id   AF-A0A662CC74-F1
#
_cell.length_a   1.000
_cell.length_b   1.000
_cell.length_c   1.000
_cell.angle_alpha   90.00
_cell.angle_beta   90.00
_cell.angle_gamma   90.00
#
_symmetry.space_group_name_H-M   'P 1'
#
loop_
_entity.id
_entity.type
_entity.pdbx_description
1 polymer ?
#
loop_
_entity_poly.entity_id
_entity_poly.type
_entity_poly.pdbx_seq_one_letter_code
_entity_poly.pdbx_strand_id
1 'polypeptide(L)'
;MTWTSLYPMMWQRSSTSEGVPAGHPYFSMGAVDTSKLSEKVLKIIKNRDNTLYLSSASVWEIVIKHSLDKLERTKKIKDLGEFIRECIARMKVTPLPITIPHVLEISKLPHIHKDPFDRVLVAQARIHGLEILTKDPNIPRYGVETIW
;
A
#
# COMPACT_ATOMS: atom_id res chain seq x y z
N MET A 1 -5.54 -14.77 12.91
CA MET A 1 -5.29 -13.43 12.33
C MET A 1 -4.61 -13.65 10.99
N THR A 2 -5.38 -13.59 9.91
CA THR A 2 -4.99 -14.08 8.58
C THR A 2 -4.08 -13.10 7.84
N TRP A 3 -2.80 -13.45 7.85
CA TRP A 3 -1.71 -13.09 6.95
C TRP A 3 -2.11 -12.50 5.57
N THR A 4 -2.24 -11.18 5.44
CA THR A 4 -2.38 -10.51 4.12
C THR A 4 -1.84 -9.07 3.98
N SER A 5 -1.50 -8.33 5.04
CA SER A 5 -1.11 -6.91 4.89
C SER A 5 0.40 -6.70 4.73
N LEU A 6 0.84 -6.67 3.48
CA LEU A 6 2.02 -5.89 3.06
C LEU A 6 1.66 -4.92 1.92
N TYR A 7 0.36 -4.72 1.70
CA TYR A 7 -0.15 -4.25 0.42
C TYR A 7 -0.97 -2.98 0.38
N PRO A 8 -1.26 -2.24 1.46
CA PRO A 8 -2.03 -1.04 1.24
C PRO A 8 -1.15 0.06 0.66
N MET A 9 -1.08 0.05 -0.67
CA MET A 9 -0.73 1.20 -1.51
C MET A 9 -2.03 1.86 -1.93
N MET A 10 -2.00 3.18 -2.01
CA MET A 10 -3.16 4.00 -2.36
C MET A 10 -3.00 4.56 -3.79
N TRP A 11 -4.10 4.83 -4.49
CA TRP A 11 -4.07 5.34 -5.87
C TRP A 11 -5.01 6.52 -6.10
N GLN A 12 -4.60 7.49 -6.94
CA GLN A 12 -5.44 8.57 -7.45
C GLN A 12 -5.69 8.38 -8.95
N ARG A 13 -6.96 8.38 -9.38
CA ARG A 13 -7.32 8.26 -10.81
C ARG A 13 -6.89 9.52 -11.57
N SER A 14 -6.07 9.35 -12.61
CA SER A 14 -5.74 10.42 -13.55
C SER A 14 -6.92 10.72 -14.48
N SER A 15 -7.17 12.00 -14.74
CA SER A 15 -8.08 12.44 -15.79
C SER A 15 -7.39 12.31 -17.15
N THR A 16 -7.99 11.50 -18.02
CA THR A 16 -7.82 11.37 -19.50
C THR A 16 -6.56 10.70 -20.11
N SER A 17 -6.86 9.61 -20.84
CA SER A 17 -6.41 9.12 -22.17
C SER A 17 -4.94 8.82 -22.52
N GLU A 18 -4.78 7.56 -22.97
CA GLU A 18 -3.91 7.02 -24.04
C GLU A 18 -2.39 6.81 -23.82
N GLY A 19 -2.03 5.52 -23.80
CA GLY A 19 -0.90 4.97 -24.55
C GLY A 19 0.42 4.75 -23.79
N VAL A 20 0.77 3.50 -23.48
CA VAL A 20 2.14 3.15 -23.01
C VAL A 20 2.64 1.86 -23.66
N PRO A 21 3.80 1.86 -24.35
CA PRO A 21 4.41 0.67 -24.96
C PRO A 21 5.22 -0.16 -23.94
N ALA A 22 5.41 -1.43 -24.29
CA ALA A 22 6.03 -2.46 -23.45
C ALA A 22 7.58 -2.45 -23.51
N GLY A 23 8.23 -2.70 -22.36
CA GLY A 23 9.59 -3.22 -22.32
C GLY A 23 10.43 -2.83 -21.10
N HIS A 24 10.54 -3.72 -20.11
CA HIS A 24 11.79 -4.14 -19.43
C HIS A 24 11.48 -5.19 -18.34
N PRO A 25 12.43 -6.10 -18.01
CA PRO A 25 12.18 -7.40 -17.42
C PRO A 25 11.98 -7.36 -15.90
N TYR A 26 11.22 -8.37 -15.47
CA TYR A 26 10.73 -8.65 -14.15
C TYR A 26 11.78 -8.53 -13.03
N PHE A 27 11.48 -7.72 -12.02
CA PHE A 27 12.25 -7.62 -10.78
C PHE A 27 11.40 -8.11 -9.61
N SER A 28 11.94 -9.09 -8.87
CA SER A 28 11.35 -9.61 -7.64
C SER A 28 11.44 -8.55 -6.53
N MET A 29 10.28 -8.03 -6.11
CA MET A 29 10.17 -7.28 -4.86
C MET A 29 10.71 -8.12 -3.69
N GLY A 30 11.72 -7.61 -3.00
CA GLY A 30 12.28 -8.27 -1.81
C GLY A 30 11.25 -8.38 -0.68
N ALA A 31 10.37 -7.38 -0.51
CA ALA A 31 9.36 -7.35 0.55
C ALA A 31 7.98 -7.85 0.11
N VAL A 32 7.61 -7.64 -1.14
CA VAL A 32 6.32 -8.04 -1.69
C VAL A 32 6.45 -9.37 -2.43
N ASP A 33 5.60 -10.32 -2.08
CA ASP A 33 5.44 -11.54 -2.84
C ASP A 33 4.55 -11.29 -4.06
N THR A 34 5.16 -10.95 -5.20
CA THR A 34 4.43 -10.68 -6.45
C THR A 34 3.61 -11.89 -6.92
N SER A 35 3.97 -13.11 -6.51
CA SER A 35 3.16 -14.31 -6.80
C SER A 35 1.82 -14.31 -6.08
N LYS A 36 1.70 -13.54 -4.99
CA LYS A 36 0.47 -13.39 -4.23
C LYS A 36 -0.39 -12.24 -4.71
N LEU A 37 0.09 -11.38 -5.62
CA LEU A 37 -0.68 -10.29 -6.21
C LEU A 37 -1.61 -10.83 -7.30
N SER A 38 -2.80 -10.23 -7.42
CA SER A 38 -3.65 -10.54 -8.56
C SER A 38 -3.13 -9.91 -9.85
N GLU A 39 -3.64 -10.40 -10.97
CA GLU A 39 -3.39 -9.79 -12.27
C GLU A 39 -3.86 -8.33 -12.35
N LYS A 40 -4.97 -7.99 -11.69
CA LYS A 40 -5.51 -6.62 -11.67
C LYS A 40 -4.54 -5.67 -10.97
N VAL A 41 -4.06 -6.06 -9.78
CA VAL A 41 -3.07 -5.29 -9.02
C VAL A 41 -1.75 -5.18 -9.80
N LEU A 42 -1.28 -6.26 -10.43
CA LEU A 42 -0.06 -6.25 -11.24
C LEU A 42 -0.18 -5.31 -12.45
N LYS A 43 -1.31 -5.30 -13.15
CA LYS A 43 -1.57 -4.38 -14.26
C LYS A 43 -1.51 -2.92 -13.79
N ILE A 44 -2.08 -2.62 -12.63
CA ILE A 44 -2.08 -1.28 -12.04
C ILE A 44 -0.68 -0.82 -11.65
N ILE A 45 0.09 -1.67 -10.95
CA ILE A 45 1.47 -1.35 -10.54
C ILE A 45 2.38 -1.16 -11.76
N LYS A 46 2.13 -1.89 -12.85
CA LYS A 46 2.92 -1.80 -14.08
C LYS A 46 2.54 -0.60 -14.96
N ASN A 47 1.33 -0.08 -14.84
CA ASN A 47 0.89 1.08 -15.61
C ASN A 47 1.52 2.36 -15.04
N ARG A 48 2.27 3.08 -15.88
CA ARG A 48 2.98 4.31 -15.50
C ARG A 48 2.08 5.54 -15.43
N ASP A 49 0.88 5.47 -16.00
CA ASP A 49 -0.12 6.54 -15.92
C ASP A 49 -0.79 6.62 -14.54
N ASN A 50 -0.55 5.61 -13.70
CA ASN A 50 -1.06 5.54 -12.35
C ASN A 50 -0.07 6.19 -11.36
N THR A 51 -0.56 7.12 -10.54
CA THR A 51 0.20 7.63 -9.39
C THR A 51 0.02 6.72 -8.19
N LEU A 52 1.04 5.92 -7.89
CA LEU A 52 1.03 5.03 -6.73
C LEU A 52 1.48 5.77 -5.48
N TYR A 53 0.78 5.60 -4.37
CA TYR A 53 1.15 6.16 -3.07
C TYR A 53 1.50 5.07 -2.08
N LEU A 54 2.52 5.33 -1.26
CA LEU A 54 2.92 4.47 -0.14
C LEU A 54 2.63 5.19 1.18
N SER A 55 1.61 4.73 1.90
CA SER A 55 1.26 5.28 3.20
C SER A 55 2.35 5.01 4.24
N SER A 56 2.64 6.02 5.08
CA SER A 56 3.47 5.82 6.27
C SER A 56 2.87 4.81 7.25
N ALA A 57 1.55 4.56 7.25
CA ALA A 57 0.92 3.52 8.07
C ALA A 57 1.37 2.12 7.62
N SER A 58 1.41 1.88 6.30
CA SER A 58 1.90 0.63 5.72
C SER A 58 3.39 0.41 6.02
N VAL A 59 4.19 1.48 5.93
CA VAL A 59 5.61 1.45 6.31
C VAL A 59 5.78 1.15 7.79
N TRP A 60 4.96 1.74 8.65
CA TRP A 60 4.99 1.49 10.09
C TRP A 60 4.70 0.01 10.40
N GLU A 61 3.68 -0.57 9.76
CA GLU A 61 3.37 -1.99 9.90
C GLU A 61 4.54 -2.89 9.44
N ILE A 62 5.20 -2.55 8.32
CA ILE A 62 6.41 -3.23 7.83
C ILE A 62 7.50 -3.22 8.89
N VAL A 63 7.80 -2.04 9.46
CA VAL A 63 8.86 -1.86 10.45
C VAL A 63 8.58 -2.68 11.70
N ILE A 64 7.36 -2.64 12.24
CA ILE A 64 6.98 -3.43 13.43
C ILE A 64 7.09 -4.93 13.14
N LYS A 65 6.58 -5.38 12.00
CA LYS A 65 6.62 -6.82 11.68
C LYS A 65 8.04 -7.31 11.41
N HIS A 66 8.89 -6.49 10.80
CA HIS A 66 10.31 -6.78 10.64
C HIS A 66 11.02 -6.90 11.99
N SER A 67 10.81 -5.96 12.91
CA SER A 67 11.44 -6.00 14.24
C SER A 67 10.96 -7.18 15.10
N LEU A 68 9.79 -7.73 14.80
CA LEU A 68 9.23 -8.91 15.48
C LEU A 68 9.57 -10.23 14.77
N ASP A 69 10.45 -10.21 13.76
CA ASP A 69 10.81 -11.39 12.93
C ASP A 69 9.61 -12.08 12.27
N LYS A 70 8.49 -11.35 12.09
CA LYS A 70 7.25 -11.87 11.49
C LYS A 70 7.26 -11.85 9.97
N LEU A 71 8.31 -11.29 9.35
CA LEU A 71 8.47 -11.17 7.90
C LEU A 71 9.69 -11.94 7.42
N GLU A 72 9.51 -13.23 7.13
CA GLU A 72 10.58 -14.13 6.65
C GLU A 72 11.41 -13.53 5.50
N ARG A 73 10.77 -12.86 4.55
CA ARG A 73 11.43 -12.25 3.38
C ARG A 73 12.31 -11.06 3.72
N THR A 74 12.02 -10.39 4.83
CA THR A 74 12.80 -9.22 5.28
C THR A 74 13.86 -9.57 6.32
N LYS A 75 13.86 -10.79 6.89
CA LYS A 75 14.81 -11.19 7.96
C LYS A 75 16.28 -11.03 7.57
N LYS A 76 16.60 -11.20 6.29
CA LYS A 76 17.96 -11.07 5.75
C LYS A 76 18.35 -9.63 5.42
N ILE A 77 17.40 -8.69 5.49
CA ILE A 77 17.63 -7.28 5.19
C ILE A 77 18.34 -6.67 6.41
N LYS A 78 19.58 -6.24 6.23
CA LYS A 78 20.39 -5.62 7.28
C LYS A 78 19.99 -4.16 7.56
N ASP A 79 19.65 -3.42 6.50
CA ASP A 79 19.15 -2.04 6.58
C ASP A 79 17.77 -1.97 5.93
N LEU A 80 16.73 -2.00 6.77
CA LEU A 80 15.33 -1.89 6.32
C LEU A 80 15.04 -0.50 5.74
N GLY A 81 15.69 0.55 6.25
CA GLY A 81 15.48 1.92 5.80
C GLY A 81 15.99 2.14 4.39
N GLU A 82 17.21 1.67 4.09
CA GLU A 82 17.77 1.66 2.74
C GLU A 82 16.87 0.87 1.79
N PHE A 83 16.48 -0.34 2.20
CA PHE A 83 15.58 -1.16 1.41
C PHE A 83 14.25 -0.46 1.06
N ILE A 84 13.61 0.22 2.02
CA ILE A 84 12.37 0.98 1.76
C ILE A 84 12.62 2.15 0.80
N ARG A 85 13.72 2.90 0.97
CA ARG A 85 14.09 4.00 0.06
C ARG A 85 14.29 3.50 -1.37
N GLU A 86 14.95 2.36 -1.55
CA GLU A 86 15.12 1.74 -2.86
C GLU A 86 13.79 1.32 -3.48
N CYS A 87 12.88 0.74 -2.68
CA CYS A 87 11.54 0.38 -3.15
C CYS A 87 10.79 1.62 -3.63
N ILE A 88 10.84 2.71 -2.86
CA ILE A 88 10.22 3.99 -3.21
C ILE A 88 10.73 4.50 -4.56
N ALA A 89 12.06 4.57 -4.71
CA ALA A 89 12.71 5.07 -5.91
C ALA A 89 12.41 4.19 -7.15
N ARG A 90 12.51 2.86 -7.02
CA ARG A 90 12.33 1.93 -8.15
C ARG A 90 10.87 1.81 -8.60
N MET A 91 9.93 1.81 -7.65
CA MET A 91 8.51 1.71 -7.96
C MET A 91 7.91 3.05 -8.41
N LYS A 92 8.62 4.17 -8.19
CA LYS A 92 8.10 5.52 -8.38
C LYS A 92 6.81 5.74 -7.59
N VAL A 93 6.77 5.22 -6.35
CA VAL A 93 5.65 5.47 -5.43
C VAL A 93 5.90 6.79 -4.70
N THR A 94 4.83 7.56 -4.49
CA THR A 94 4.85 8.79 -3.72
C THR A 94 4.61 8.49 -2.25
N PRO A 95 5.53 8.81 -1.33
CA PRO A 95 5.26 8.65 0.10
C PRO A 95 4.07 9.51 0.53
N LEU A 96 3.12 8.93 1.28
CA LEU A 96 1.96 9.62 1.81
C LEU A 96 2.07 9.73 3.34
N PRO A 97 2.48 10.90 3.89
CA PRO A 97 2.65 11.08 5.32
C PRO A 97 1.32 11.00 6.06
N ILE A 98 1.37 10.55 7.32
CA ILE A 98 0.22 10.66 8.23
C ILE A 98 0.20 12.10 8.77
N THR A 99 -0.95 12.75 8.67
CA THR A 99 -1.16 14.14 9.10
C THR A 99 -2.27 14.17 10.15
N ILE A 100 -2.38 15.28 10.90
CA ILE A 100 -3.45 15.46 11.90
C ILE A 100 -4.85 15.23 11.30
N PRO A 101 -5.19 15.77 10.10
CA PRO A 101 -6.45 15.45 9.43
C PRO A 101 -6.72 13.95 9.27
N HIS A 102 -5.72 13.14 8.91
CA HIS A 102 -5.87 11.69 8.80
C HIS A 102 -6.25 11.07 10.15
N VAL A 103 -5.63 11.52 11.24
CA VAL A 103 -5.92 11.00 12.58
C VAL A 103 -7.31 11.44 13.05
N LEU A 104 -7.72 12.68 12.80
CA LEU A 104 -9.04 13.18 13.17
C LEU A 104 -10.18 12.45 12.43
N GLU A 105 -9.98 12.10 11.15
CA GLU A 105 -10.98 11.39 10.34
C GLU A 105 -11.31 9.99 10.90
N ILE A 106 -10.39 9.38 11.67
CA ILE A 106 -10.62 8.08 12.33
C ILE A 106 -11.84 8.10 13.25
N SER A 107 -12.13 9.24 13.88
CA SER A 107 -13.31 9.42 14.75
C SER A 107 -14.63 9.23 14.01
N LYS A 108 -14.64 9.42 12.69
CA LYS A 108 -15.81 9.27 11.81
C LYS A 108 -15.92 7.87 11.20
N LEU A 109 -14.92 7.00 11.44
CA LEU A 109 -14.91 5.65 10.89
C LEU A 109 -15.66 4.67 11.81
N PRO A 110 -16.46 3.75 11.26
CA PRO A 110 -17.06 2.67 12.04
C PRO A 110 -15.98 1.78 12.69
N HIS A 111 -16.32 1.17 13.82
CA HIS A 111 -15.40 0.32 14.58
C HIS A 111 -15.34 -1.11 14.00
N ILE A 112 -14.69 -1.28 12.84
CA ILE A 112 -14.55 -2.56 12.13
C ILE A 112 -13.18 -3.21 12.44
N HIS A 113 -12.08 -2.50 12.17
CA HIS A 113 -10.73 -2.91 12.57
C HIS A 113 -10.42 -2.47 14.00
N LYS A 114 -9.72 -3.34 14.71
CA LYS A 114 -9.08 -3.02 16.00
C LYS A 114 -7.72 -2.36 15.83
N ASP A 115 -7.05 -2.63 14.70
CA ASP A 115 -5.74 -2.09 14.40
C ASP A 115 -5.85 -0.59 14.05
N PRO A 116 -5.16 0.32 14.78
CA PRO A 116 -5.15 1.74 14.44
C PRO A 116 -4.53 2.02 13.07
N PHE A 117 -3.60 1.20 12.57
CA PHE A 117 -2.93 1.44 11.28
C PHE A 117 -3.88 1.26 10.10
N ASP A 118 -4.70 0.21 10.11
CA ASP A 118 -5.74 -0.02 9.10
C ASP A 118 -6.75 1.14 9.09
N ARG A 119 -7.07 1.70 10.25
CA ARG A 119 -7.99 2.83 10.36
C ARG A 119 -7.37 4.13 9.84
N VAL A 120 -6.10 4.40 10.14
CA VAL A 120 -5.36 5.55 9.57
C VAL A 120 -5.29 5.43 8.05
N LEU A 121 -5.03 4.23 7.54
CA LEU A 121 -5.00 3.95 6.12
C LEU A 121 -6.36 4.25 5.47
N VAL A 122 -7.45 3.73 6.00
CA VAL A 122 -8.80 4.07 5.50
C VAL A 122 -9.05 5.58 5.54
N ALA A 123 -8.64 6.26 6.60
CA ALA A 123 -8.80 7.71 6.73
C ALA A 123 -8.03 8.48 5.64
N GLN A 124 -6.80 8.08 5.33
CA GLN A 124 -6.03 8.65 4.22
C GLN A 124 -6.74 8.43 2.88
N ALA A 125 -7.26 7.23 2.63
CA ALA A 125 -7.99 6.95 1.39
C ALA A 125 -9.25 7.82 1.26
N ARG A 126 -10.02 7.99 2.34
CA ARG A 126 -11.21 8.85 2.32
C ARG A 126 -10.88 10.32 2.08
N ILE A 127 -9.86 10.85 2.75
CA ILE A 127 -9.49 12.27 2.63
C ILE A 127 -8.98 12.61 1.23
N HIS A 128 -8.19 11.72 0.63
CA HIS A 128 -7.56 11.96 -0.66
C HIS A 128 -8.35 11.38 -1.85
N GLY A 129 -9.48 10.72 -1.59
CA GLY A 129 -10.27 10.05 -2.62
C GLY A 129 -9.49 8.93 -3.32
N LEU A 130 -8.68 8.18 -2.56
CA LEU A 130 -7.78 7.16 -3.09
C LEU A 130 -8.40 5.76 -3.02
N GLU A 131 -8.07 4.92 -4.00
CA GLU A 131 -8.40 3.49 -3.97
C GLU A 131 -7.32 2.71 -3.22
N ILE A 132 -7.69 1.73 -2.40
CA ILE A 132 -6.75 0.90 -1.64
C ILE A 132 -6.53 -0.45 -2.33
N LEU A 133 -5.26 -0.81 -2.58
CA LEU A 133 -4.91 -2.15 -3.01
C LEU A 133 -4.92 -3.09 -1.79
N THR A 134 -5.91 -3.98 -1.65
CA THR A 134 -6.01 -4.82 -0.45
C THR A 134 -6.81 -6.10 -0.65
N LYS A 135 -6.36 -7.19 -0.01
CA LYS A 135 -7.12 -8.45 0.13
C LYS A 135 -8.11 -8.42 1.29
N ASP A 136 -8.05 -7.41 2.15
CA ASP A 136 -8.85 -7.39 3.36
C ASP A 136 -10.31 -7.06 3.03
N PRO A 137 -11.25 -8.01 3.23
CA PRO A 137 -12.66 -7.81 2.91
C PRO A 137 -13.35 -6.80 3.85
N ASN A 138 -12.69 -6.36 4.93
CA ASN A 138 -13.24 -5.37 5.84
C ASN A 138 -12.98 -3.92 5.40
N ILE A 139 -11.97 -3.67 4.58
CA ILE A 139 -11.64 -2.31 4.12
C ILE A 139 -12.77 -1.69 3.27
N PRO A 140 -13.40 -2.40 2.30
CA PRO A 140 -14.53 -1.85 1.55
C PRO A 140 -15.72 -1.44 2.43
N ARG A 141 -15.87 -2.07 3.61
CA ARG A 141 -16.97 -1.79 4.56
C ARG A 141 -16.90 -0.40 5.18
N TYR A 142 -15.79 0.32 4.98
CA TYR A 142 -15.65 1.74 5.35
C TYR A 142 -16.18 2.72 4.30
N GLY A 143 -16.65 2.21 3.15
CA GLY A 143 -17.10 3.04 2.02
C GLY A 143 -15.94 3.60 1.20
N VAL A 144 -14.80 2.92 1.17
CA VAL A 144 -13.66 3.25 0.31
C VAL A 144 -13.58 2.26 -0.84
N GLU A 145 -13.15 2.74 -2.00
CA GLU A 145 -12.89 1.90 -3.15
C GLU A 145 -11.65 1.03 -2.92
N THR A 146 -11.73 -0.22 -3.34
CA THR A 146 -10.64 -1.19 -3.19
C THR A 146 -10.41 -1.98 -4.46
N ILE A 147 -9.15 -2.37 -4.67
CA ILE A 147 -8.77 -3.24 -5.77
C ILE A 147 -8.01 -4.43 -5.24
N TRP A 148 -8.44 -5.61 -5.68
CA TRP A 148 -7.68 -6.83 -5.64
C TRP A 148 -7.91 -7.63 -6.91
#